data_AF-A0A803T2P9-F1
#
_entry.id   AF-A0A803T2P9-F1
#
_cell.length_a   1.000
_cell.length_b   1.000
_cell.length_c   1.000
_cell.angle_alpha   90.00
_cell.angle_beta   90.00
_cell.angle_gamma   90.00
#
_symmetry.space_group_name_H-M   'P 1'
#
loop_
_entity.id
_entity.type
_entity.pdbx_description
1 polymer ?
#
loop_
_entity_poly.entity_id
_entity_poly.type
_entity_poly.pdbx_seq_one_letter_code
_entity_poly.pdbx_strand_id
1 'polypeptide(L)'
;MFQEGILDPCLSILDQSIDHRKEPDTDLRRHNDPKYVGRVLTSTGVLEGNWSGYYYDGVSPSSWSGSVKILRQWKSSGFQPVRYGQCWVFAGVLTTVLRCLGFPARMISNFSSGHDTNTNLRLDTYYRPDGSELPCVEWFTRSDLGAKYNGWQILDATPQEQSSGVFQCGPASLVAIKEGDVDLNYECPFIFGEVNADIVTWTYDTDKQKWKKAYEDTRSVGKKISTKALGSFTRLDVTDTYKYSEGSSEERETFQKARDKLDMSSMAMSAMARPTMAMPAMDIPTLLPDPPKPRVTGKFEVKSRPEVGQDVELVLQLTNLAPAASTLTANMNAWTIVYTGKPIHEVWKDSLALTLGPQEGNPQSPDCVLVFFRVRSNRSCSLHIITYPSIALQLFSEVLILKPHFHSFFQKVRREGLI
;
A
#
# COMPACT_ATOMS: atom_id res chain seq x y z
N MET A 1 18.87 23.24 -12.84
CA MET A 1 19.55 22.91 -14.11
C MET A 1 19.25 21.45 -14.43
N PHE A 2 18.81 21.14 -15.66
CA PHE A 2 18.52 19.76 -16.07
C PHE A 2 19.82 19.00 -16.39
N GLN A 3 19.81 17.67 -16.25
CA GLN A 3 20.98 16.83 -16.45
C GLN A 3 21.14 16.44 -17.92
N GLU A 4 22.37 16.53 -18.43
CA GLU A 4 22.70 16.19 -19.81
C GLU A 4 22.45 14.69 -20.12
N GLY A 5 21.96 14.41 -21.33
CA GLY A 5 21.78 13.05 -21.83
C GLY A 5 20.67 12.23 -21.16
N ILE A 6 19.71 12.88 -20.49
CA ILE A 6 18.55 12.20 -19.88
C ILE A 6 17.32 12.17 -20.78
N LEU A 7 17.15 13.16 -21.67
CA LEU A 7 16.04 13.15 -22.61
C LEU A 7 16.09 11.92 -23.54
N ASP A 8 17.27 11.57 -24.07
CA ASP A 8 17.36 10.45 -25.01
C ASP A 8 16.98 9.09 -24.38
N PRO A 9 17.46 8.69 -23.18
CA PRO A 9 16.92 7.52 -22.49
C PRO A 9 15.40 7.57 -22.31
N CYS A 10 14.82 8.73 -21.97
CA CYS A 10 13.38 8.88 -21.78
C CYS A 10 12.60 8.64 -23.08
N LEU A 11 13.10 9.12 -24.22
CA LEU A 11 12.52 8.84 -25.54
C LEU A 11 12.68 7.36 -25.92
N SER A 12 13.87 6.79 -25.71
CA SER A 12 14.15 5.39 -26.01
C SER A 12 13.24 4.41 -25.26
N ILE A 13 12.66 4.79 -24.11
CA ILE A 13 11.68 3.96 -23.41
C ILE A 13 10.46 3.66 -24.28
N LEU A 14 9.97 4.64 -25.05
CA LEU A 14 8.83 4.46 -25.95
C LEU A 14 9.17 3.47 -27.07
N ASP A 15 10.37 3.60 -27.65
CA ASP A 15 10.89 2.71 -28.69
C ASP A 15 11.13 1.27 -28.18
N GLN A 16 11.32 1.10 -26.86
CA GLN A 16 11.50 -0.22 -26.23
C GLN A 16 10.20 -0.85 -25.74
N SER A 17 9.06 -0.17 -25.91
CA SER A 17 7.75 -0.67 -25.46
C SER A 17 7.33 -1.94 -26.21
N ILE A 18 6.44 -2.73 -25.58
CA ILE A 18 5.87 -3.93 -26.19
C ILE A 18 5.13 -3.57 -27.49
N ASP A 19 4.39 -2.47 -27.48
CA ASP A 19 3.59 -2.01 -28.61
C ASP A 19 4.48 -1.55 -29.77
N HIS A 20 5.56 -0.80 -29.49
CA HIS A 20 6.53 -0.42 -30.51
C HIS A 20 7.22 -1.62 -31.15
N ARG A 21 7.61 -2.62 -30.36
CA ARG A 21 8.25 -3.85 -30.88
C ARG A 21 7.32 -4.68 -31.76
N LYS A 22 6.00 -4.58 -31.57
CA LYS A 22 4.99 -5.29 -32.36
C LYS A 22 4.64 -4.51 -33.64
N GLU A 23 4.30 -3.23 -33.49
CA GLU A 23 3.84 -2.37 -34.59
C GLU A 23 4.35 -0.92 -34.43
N PRO A 24 5.58 -0.61 -34.86
CA PRO A 24 6.21 0.71 -34.65
C PRO A 24 5.39 1.88 -35.22
N ASP A 25 4.85 1.75 -36.43
CA ASP A 25 4.10 2.83 -37.09
C ASP A 25 2.78 3.13 -36.37
N THR A 26 2.11 2.09 -35.85
CA THR A 26 0.87 2.23 -35.08
C THR A 26 1.16 2.87 -33.73
N ASP A 27 2.22 2.44 -33.05
CA ASP A 27 2.67 3.00 -31.77
C ASP A 27 2.98 4.50 -31.90
N LEU A 28 3.81 4.89 -32.87
CA LEU A 28 4.21 6.29 -33.11
C LEU A 28 3.01 7.21 -33.35
N ARG A 29 1.98 6.75 -34.06
CA ARG A 29 0.77 7.55 -34.31
C ARG A 29 -0.04 7.82 -33.04
N ARG A 30 0.13 7.01 -32.00
CA ARG A 30 -0.56 7.14 -30.70
C ARG A 30 0.22 7.97 -29.70
N HIS A 31 1.47 8.37 -30.01
CA HIS A 31 2.27 9.24 -29.14
C HIS A 31 1.69 10.66 -28.99
N ASN A 32 0.68 11.01 -29.80
CA ASN A 32 -0.10 12.23 -29.63
C ASN A 32 -1.13 12.14 -28.49
N ASP A 33 -1.37 10.96 -27.92
CA ASP A 33 -2.32 10.74 -26.84
C ASP A 33 -1.58 10.58 -25.49
N PRO A 34 -1.70 11.54 -24.55
CA PRO A 34 -1.09 11.44 -23.24
C PRO A 34 -1.53 10.19 -22.47
N LYS A 35 -2.77 9.71 -22.69
CA LYS A 35 -3.28 8.49 -22.04
C LYS A 35 -2.44 7.28 -22.43
N TYR A 36 -2.16 7.18 -23.73
CA TYR A 36 -1.40 6.08 -24.28
C TYR A 36 0.05 6.15 -23.81
N VAL A 37 0.68 7.32 -23.95
CA VAL A 37 2.06 7.52 -23.53
C VAL A 37 2.22 7.24 -22.03
N GLY A 38 1.39 7.82 -21.17
CA GLY A 38 1.39 7.57 -19.73
C GLY A 38 1.25 6.09 -19.39
N ARG A 39 0.33 5.37 -20.04
CA ARG A 39 0.15 3.93 -19.85
C ARG A 39 1.39 3.13 -20.28
N VAL A 40 1.93 3.38 -21.46
CA VAL A 40 3.16 2.72 -21.94
C VAL A 40 4.30 2.93 -20.94
N LEU A 41 4.40 4.14 -20.38
CA LEU A 41 5.41 4.52 -19.39
C LEU A 41 5.25 3.84 -18.01
N THR A 42 4.16 3.12 -17.76
CA THR A 42 4.05 2.28 -16.56
C THR A 42 4.67 0.88 -16.75
N SER A 43 4.90 0.47 -18.00
CA SER A 43 5.41 -0.87 -18.38
C SER A 43 6.89 -0.87 -18.83
N THR A 44 7.70 0.07 -18.33
CA THR A 44 8.90 0.56 -19.02
C THR A 44 10.12 -0.35 -19.05
N GLY A 45 10.10 -1.49 -18.36
CA GLY A 45 11.21 -2.46 -18.36
C GLY A 45 12.56 -1.88 -17.88
N VAL A 46 12.57 -0.68 -17.28
CA VAL A 46 13.79 0.02 -16.87
C VAL A 46 14.38 -0.58 -15.60
N LEU A 47 13.53 -1.02 -14.67
CA LEU A 47 13.89 -1.49 -13.34
C LEU A 47 13.43 -2.93 -13.11
N GLU A 48 14.24 -3.69 -12.38
CA GLU A 48 13.84 -4.99 -11.83
C GLU A 48 13.47 -4.81 -10.35
N GLY A 49 12.26 -5.21 -9.97
CA GLY A 49 11.76 -5.07 -8.61
C GLY A 49 12.28 -6.15 -7.66
N ASN A 50 12.67 -5.80 -6.42
CA ASN A 50 13.08 -6.80 -5.42
C ASN A 50 12.72 -6.38 -3.98
N TRP A 51 11.88 -7.18 -3.32
CA TRP A 51 11.42 -7.02 -1.93
C TRP A 51 11.89 -8.15 -1.00
N SER A 52 12.89 -8.93 -1.41
CA SER A 52 13.40 -10.06 -0.63
C SER A 52 14.24 -9.65 0.59
N GLY A 53 14.81 -8.44 0.57
CA GLY A 53 15.82 -8.00 1.54
C GLY A 53 17.26 -8.44 1.20
N TYR A 54 17.46 -9.19 0.11
CA TYR A 54 18.76 -9.67 -0.36
C TYR A 54 19.06 -9.09 -1.76
N TYR A 55 20.18 -8.36 -1.89
CA TYR A 55 20.52 -7.57 -3.09
C TYR A 55 21.97 -7.79 -3.57
N TYR A 56 22.54 -8.98 -3.37
CA TYR A 56 23.98 -9.23 -3.54
C TYR A 56 24.48 -9.07 -4.98
N ASP A 57 23.61 -9.24 -5.97
CA ASP A 57 23.90 -9.16 -7.41
C ASP A 57 23.40 -7.86 -8.05
N GLY A 58 23.00 -6.88 -7.23
CA GLY A 58 22.48 -5.61 -7.71
C GLY A 58 22.71 -4.47 -6.72
N VAL A 59 21.99 -3.38 -6.92
CA VAL A 59 22.00 -2.22 -6.01
C VAL A 59 20.81 -2.32 -5.07
N SER A 60 21.06 -2.16 -3.77
CA SER A 60 19.98 -2.05 -2.79
C SER A 60 19.04 -0.88 -3.15
N PRO A 61 17.72 -1.09 -3.20
CA PRO A 61 16.76 -0.04 -3.56
C PRO A 61 16.89 1.24 -2.73
N SER A 62 17.25 1.13 -1.45
CA SER A 62 17.45 2.28 -0.54
C SER A 62 18.73 3.08 -0.80
N SER A 63 19.65 2.58 -1.64
CA SER A 63 20.90 3.28 -1.99
C SER A 63 20.74 4.24 -3.15
N TRP A 64 19.63 4.18 -3.89
CA TRP A 64 19.36 5.11 -4.99
C TRP A 64 19.02 6.51 -4.45
N SER A 65 19.65 7.54 -5.03
CA SER A 65 19.40 8.95 -4.70
C SER A 65 18.73 9.74 -5.83
N GLY A 66 18.43 9.09 -6.96
CA GLY A 66 17.75 9.71 -8.09
C GLY A 66 17.78 8.86 -9.37
N SER A 67 17.03 9.29 -10.37
CA SER A 67 16.74 8.53 -11.60
C SER A 67 17.85 8.56 -12.66
N VAL A 68 18.73 9.56 -12.60
CA VAL A 68 19.78 9.82 -13.61
C VAL A 68 20.70 8.62 -13.82
N LYS A 69 21.21 8.05 -12.73
CA LYS A 69 22.11 6.89 -12.80
C LYS A 69 21.40 5.65 -13.34
N ILE A 70 20.14 5.46 -12.95
CA ILE A 70 19.31 4.33 -13.38
C ILE A 70 19.09 4.41 -14.90
N LEU A 71 18.60 5.55 -15.41
CA LEU A 71 18.32 5.74 -16.84
C LEU A 71 19.57 5.62 -17.71
N ARG A 72 20.71 6.17 -17.26
CA ARG A 72 22.00 6.02 -17.96
C ARG A 72 22.46 4.57 -17.98
N GLN A 73 22.38 3.89 -16.83
CA GLN A 73 22.76 2.49 -16.72
C GLN A 73 21.92 1.62 -17.65
N TRP A 74 20.59 1.79 -17.62
CA TRP A 74 19.65 1.09 -18.50
C TRP A 74 19.98 1.29 -19.98
N LYS A 75 20.25 2.52 -20.41
CA LYS A 75 20.65 2.79 -21.81
C LYS A 75 22.00 2.14 -22.15
N SER A 76 23.01 2.29 -21.28
CA SER A 76 24.36 1.76 -21.51
C SER A 76 24.46 0.23 -21.48
N SER A 77 23.54 -0.44 -20.78
CA SER A 77 23.49 -1.91 -20.70
C SER A 77 22.77 -2.55 -21.90
N GLY A 78 22.39 -1.77 -22.92
CA GLY A 78 21.58 -2.26 -24.03
C GLY A 78 20.14 -2.54 -23.60
N PHE A 79 19.57 -1.64 -22.79
CA PHE A 79 18.18 -1.69 -22.31
C PHE A 79 17.85 -2.87 -21.39
N GLN A 80 18.85 -3.41 -20.70
CA GLN A 80 18.63 -4.44 -19.68
C GLN A 80 18.10 -3.83 -18.38
N PRO A 81 17.10 -4.45 -17.71
CA PRO A 81 16.56 -3.95 -16.45
C PRO A 81 17.63 -3.69 -15.39
N VAL A 82 17.53 -2.56 -14.72
CA VAL A 82 18.46 -2.15 -13.66
C VAL A 82 18.02 -2.76 -12.33
N ARG A 83 18.92 -3.54 -11.72
CA ARG A 83 18.72 -4.18 -10.42
C ARG A 83 19.17 -3.27 -9.27
N TYR A 84 18.37 -2.96 -8.25
CA TYR A 84 16.94 -3.25 -8.08
C TYR A 84 16.16 -2.00 -7.72
N GLY A 85 14.85 -2.02 -7.95
CA GLY A 85 13.89 -0.99 -7.57
C GLY A 85 12.88 -1.47 -6.52
N GLN A 86 12.31 -0.51 -5.80
CA GLN A 86 11.10 -0.64 -4.98
C GLN A 86 10.19 0.56 -5.32
N CYS A 87 8.97 0.63 -4.79
CA CYS A 87 7.93 1.56 -5.27
C CYS A 87 8.43 3.02 -5.45
N TRP A 88 9.19 3.57 -4.50
CA TRP A 88 9.72 4.95 -4.62
C TRP A 88 10.73 5.12 -5.76
N VAL A 89 11.47 4.07 -6.10
CA VAL A 89 12.44 4.07 -7.19
C VAL A 89 11.70 4.05 -8.52
N PHE A 90 10.68 3.19 -8.66
CA PHE A 90 9.81 3.15 -9.84
C PHE A 90 9.12 4.51 -10.04
N ALA A 91 8.48 5.05 -9.00
CA ALA A 91 7.82 6.34 -9.05
C ALA A 91 8.76 7.51 -9.37
N GLY A 92 9.99 7.49 -8.83
CA GLY A 92 11.00 8.50 -9.12
C GLY A 92 11.47 8.48 -10.57
N VAL A 93 11.70 7.29 -11.13
CA VAL A 93 12.05 7.10 -12.55
C VAL A 93 10.88 7.53 -13.44
N LEU A 94 9.67 7.02 -13.18
CA LEU A 94 8.47 7.39 -13.94
C LEU A 94 8.24 8.91 -13.94
N THR A 95 8.32 9.55 -12.77
CA THR A 95 8.16 11.02 -12.65
C THR A 95 9.22 11.78 -13.45
N THR A 96 10.45 11.25 -13.51
CA THR A 96 11.52 11.86 -14.33
C THR A 96 11.19 11.75 -15.81
N VAL A 97 10.77 10.57 -16.27
CA VAL A 97 10.43 10.33 -17.67
C VAL A 97 9.24 11.18 -18.10
N LEU A 98 8.16 11.19 -17.32
CA LEU A 98 6.98 12.03 -17.57
C LEU A 98 7.34 13.50 -17.72
N ARG A 99 8.10 14.06 -16.77
CA ARG A 99 8.52 15.47 -16.82
C ARG A 99 9.47 15.77 -17.98
N CYS A 100 10.36 14.85 -18.34
CA CYS A 100 11.24 14.98 -19.50
C CYS A 100 10.45 15.04 -20.81
N LEU A 101 9.35 14.30 -20.91
CA LEU A 101 8.47 14.28 -22.08
C LEU A 101 7.44 15.42 -22.08
N GLY A 102 7.48 16.30 -21.08
CA GLY A 102 6.64 17.50 -21.00
C GLY A 102 5.35 17.32 -20.21
N PHE A 103 5.12 16.16 -19.59
CA PHE A 103 3.92 15.93 -18.78
C PHE A 103 4.08 16.53 -17.38
N PRO A 104 3.09 17.31 -16.88
CA PRO A 104 3.06 17.71 -15.49
C PRO A 104 2.81 16.48 -14.61
N ALA A 105 3.82 16.09 -13.84
CA ALA A 105 3.76 14.91 -12.97
C ALA A 105 4.28 15.17 -11.56
N ARG A 106 3.75 14.46 -10.57
CA ARG A 106 4.23 14.47 -9.17
C ARG A 106 4.10 13.09 -8.54
N MET A 107 4.99 12.77 -7.61
CA MET A 107 4.91 11.55 -6.82
C MET A 107 3.87 11.68 -5.71
N ILE A 108 3.18 10.58 -5.44
CA ILE A 108 2.23 10.43 -4.34
C ILE A 108 2.76 9.36 -3.39
N SER A 109 2.44 9.50 -2.10
CA SER A 109 2.70 8.49 -1.09
C SER A 109 1.45 8.11 -0.35
N ASN A 110 1.05 6.84 -0.44
CA ASN A 110 -0.06 6.28 0.31
C ASN A 110 0.47 5.45 1.49
N PHE A 111 0.02 5.73 2.72
CA PHE A 111 0.39 4.93 3.89
C PHE A 111 -0.73 3.95 4.20
N SER A 112 -0.37 2.71 4.59
CA SER A 112 -1.33 1.60 4.72
C SER A 112 -2.06 1.38 3.40
N SER A 113 -1.29 1.15 2.33
CA SER A 113 -1.86 0.93 1.00
C SER A 113 -2.37 -0.49 0.89
N GLY A 114 -3.59 -0.65 0.40
CA GLY A 114 -4.22 -1.95 0.27
C GLY A 114 -3.83 -2.68 -1.01
N HIS A 115 -3.17 -3.83 -0.90
CA HIS A 115 -2.93 -4.67 -2.08
C HIS A 115 -4.09 -5.67 -2.26
N ASP A 116 -5.19 -5.24 -2.87
CA ASP A 116 -6.33 -6.10 -3.20
C ASP A 116 -6.05 -6.95 -4.44
N THR A 117 -5.67 -8.21 -4.24
CA THR A 117 -5.39 -9.18 -5.31
C THR A 117 -6.66 -9.82 -5.91
N ASN A 118 -7.83 -9.65 -5.27
CA ASN A 118 -9.06 -10.36 -5.62
C ASN A 118 -10.15 -9.43 -6.17
N THR A 119 -9.87 -8.13 -6.28
CA THR A 119 -10.76 -7.10 -6.84
C THR A 119 -12.14 -7.08 -6.17
N ASN A 120 -12.20 -7.39 -4.88
CA ASN A 120 -13.44 -7.41 -4.10
C ASN A 120 -13.50 -6.25 -3.07
N LEU A 121 -12.51 -5.34 -3.13
CA LEU A 121 -12.29 -4.21 -2.24
C LEU A 121 -12.14 -4.60 -0.77
N ARG A 122 -11.72 -5.85 -0.52
CA ARG A 122 -11.45 -6.40 0.80
C ARG A 122 -10.06 -6.99 0.83
N LEU A 123 -9.30 -6.59 1.84
CA LEU A 123 -8.03 -7.23 2.15
C LEU A 123 -8.32 -8.36 3.12
N ASP A 124 -8.44 -9.58 2.58
CA ASP A 124 -8.59 -10.79 3.36
C ASP A 124 -7.26 -11.12 4.04
N THR A 125 -7.11 -10.70 5.30
CA THR A 125 -5.85 -10.89 6.01
C THR A 125 -5.83 -12.26 6.67
N TYR A 126 -5.18 -13.22 6.01
CA TYR A 126 -4.62 -14.41 6.64
C TYR A 126 -3.17 -14.10 7.06
N TYR A 127 -3.04 -13.26 8.10
CA TYR A 127 -1.79 -12.65 8.60
C TYR A 127 -0.69 -12.38 7.55
N ARG A 128 -0.84 -11.27 6.82
CA ARG A 128 0.25 -10.47 6.25
C ARG A 128 -0.15 -9.00 6.30
N PRO A 129 0.65 -8.09 6.88
CA PRO A 129 0.47 -6.65 6.69
C PRO A 129 0.95 -6.28 5.29
N ASP A 130 0.27 -5.39 4.59
CA ASP A 130 0.70 -4.78 3.33
C ASP A 130 1.15 -3.33 3.56
N GLY A 131 2.03 -2.87 2.67
CA GLY A 131 2.88 -1.70 2.88
C GLY A 131 2.39 -0.41 2.23
N SER A 132 3.25 0.60 2.27
CA SER A 132 3.02 1.87 1.58
C SER A 132 3.35 1.76 0.09
N GLU A 133 2.40 2.09 -0.79
CA GLU A 133 2.63 2.23 -2.23
C GLU A 133 2.77 3.69 -2.61
N LEU A 134 3.53 3.92 -3.67
CA LEU A 134 3.87 5.25 -4.13
C LEU A 134 3.55 5.37 -5.63
N PRO A 135 2.30 5.65 -5.99
CA PRO A 135 1.97 5.93 -7.39
C PRO A 135 2.50 7.31 -7.82
N CYS A 136 2.64 7.51 -9.13
CA CYS A 136 2.79 8.83 -9.74
C CYS A 136 1.40 9.36 -10.15
N VAL A 137 1.23 10.69 -10.21
CA VAL A 137 0.09 11.28 -10.90
C VAL A 137 0.55 12.21 -12.02
N GLU A 138 -0.16 12.13 -13.14
CA GLU A 138 0.03 12.92 -14.36
C GLU A 138 -1.20 13.81 -14.60
N TRP A 139 -1.04 14.97 -15.24
CA TRP A 139 -2.16 15.88 -15.51
C TRP A 139 -2.50 15.93 -17.01
N PHE A 140 -3.71 15.51 -17.39
CA PHE A 140 -4.25 15.68 -18.74
C PHE A 140 -5.78 15.53 -18.81
N THR A 141 -6.36 15.72 -20.00
CA THR A 141 -7.80 15.56 -20.26
C THR A 141 -8.19 14.11 -20.58
N ARG A 142 -9.32 13.66 -20.05
CA ARG A 142 -9.91 12.33 -20.32
C ARG A 142 -11.03 12.44 -21.34
N SER A 143 -10.67 12.62 -22.61
CA SER A 143 -11.62 12.70 -23.73
C SER A 143 -12.51 11.45 -23.85
N ASP A 144 -12.02 10.31 -23.36
CA ASP A 144 -12.70 9.02 -23.29
C ASP A 144 -13.75 8.93 -22.17
N LEU A 145 -13.58 9.69 -21.07
CA LEU A 145 -14.50 9.66 -19.91
C LEU A 145 -15.35 10.93 -19.77
N GLY A 146 -14.97 12.02 -20.43
CA GLY A 146 -15.63 13.33 -20.34
C GLY A 146 -14.98 14.28 -19.32
N ALA A 147 -15.42 15.54 -19.36
CA ALA A 147 -14.73 16.65 -18.68
C ALA A 147 -14.65 16.50 -17.14
N LYS A 148 -15.59 15.77 -16.52
CA LYS A 148 -15.59 15.46 -15.08
C LYS A 148 -14.30 14.79 -14.62
N TYR A 149 -13.69 13.97 -15.48
CA TYR A 149 -12.57 13.10 -15.12
C TYR A 149 -11.20 13.63 -15.57
N ASN A 150 -11.17 14.87 -16.11
CA ASN A 150 -9.94 15.59 -16.42
C ASN A 150 -9.12 15.85 -15.16
N GLY A 151 -7.84 16.17 -15.34
CA GLY A 151 -6.95 16.59 -14.27
C GLY A 151 -5.96 15.51 -13.91
N TRP A 152 -5.75 15.26 -12.60
CA TRP A 152 -4.79 14.26 -12.12
C TRP A 152 -5.24 12.84 -12.45
N GLN A 153 -4.33 12.08 -13.03
CA GLN A 153 -4.46 10.69 -13.43
C GLN A 153 -3.39 9.87 -12.75
N ILE A 154 -3.77 8.78 -12.10
CA ILE A 154 -2.89 7.91 -11.33
C ILE A 154 -2.21 6.92 -12.27
N LEU A 155 -0.89 6.82 -12.16
CA LEU A 155 -0.02 5.91 -12.90
C LEU A 155 0.91 5.20 -11.91
N ASP A 156 0.96 3.88 -11.93
CA ASP A 156 1.92 3.11 -11.13
C ASP A 156 2.76 2.19 -12.01
N ALA A 157 4.08 2.35 -11.94
CA ALA A 157 5.05 1.52 -12.65
C ALA A 157 5.57 0.35 -11.79
N THR A 158 5.12 0.26 -10.54
CA THR A 158 5.45 -0.85 -9.65
C THR A 158 4.71 -2.10 -10.15
N PRO A 159 5.40 -3.23 -10.43
CA PRO A 159 4.76 -4.42 -10.96
C PRO A 159 4.00 -5.16 -9.85
N GLN A 160 2.75 -4.76 -9.62
CA GLN A 160 1.86 -5.34 -8.61
C GLN A 160 0.86 -6.32 -9.26
N GLU A 161 -0.06 -5.78 -10.05
CA GLU A 161 -1.09 -6.54 -10.77
C GLU A 161 -0.88 -6.48 -12.29
N GLN A 162 -1.31 -7.54 -12.99
CA GLN A 162 -1.29 -7.58 -14.44
C GLN A 162 -2.59 -7.02 -15.00
N SER A 163 -2.49 -6.03 -15.90
CA SER A 163 -3.59 -5.57 -16.73
C SER A 163 -3.42 -6.07 -18.16
N SER A 164 -4.33 -6.94 -18.59
CA SER A 164 -4.29 -7.64 -19.88
C SER A 164 -2.98 -8.42 -20.11
N GLY A 165 -2.46 -9.06 -19.06
CA GLY A 165 -1.23 -9.86 -19.11
C GLY A 165 0.08 -9.07 -19.08
N VAL A 166 0.04 -7.76 -18.84
CA VAL A 166 1.21 -6.88 -18.71
C VAL A 166 1.17 -6.18 -17.36
N PHE A 167 2.30 -6.07 -16.68
CA PHE A 167 2.43 -5.22 -15.50
C PHE A 167 2.41 -3.75 -15.92
N GLN A 168 1.23 -3.13 -15.80
CA GLN A 168 0.95 -1.74 -16.13
C GLN A 168 -0.26 -1.29 -15.31
N CYS A 169 -0.30 -0.02 -14.90
CA CYS A 169 -1.38 0.49 -14.06
C CYS A 169 -1.69 1.96 -14.38
N GLY A 170 -2.93 2.22 -14.79
CA GLY A 170 -3.43 3.54 -15.15
C GLY A 170 -3.32 3.87 -16.65
N PRO A 171 -3.74 5.08 -17.06
CA PRO A 171 -4.15 6.21 -16.23
C PRO A 171 -5.57 6.07 -15.63
N ALA A 172 -5.67 6.12 -14.29
CA ALA A 172 -6.95 6.17 -13.60
C ALA A 172 -7.28 7.60 -13.17
N SER A 173 -8.50 8.08 -13.42
CA SER A 173 -8.87 9.43 -12.99
C SER A 173 -8.95 9.52 -11.48
N LEU A 174 -8.25 10.49 -10.87
CA LEU A 174 -8.33 10.74 -9.43
C LEU A 174 -9.78 11.00 -8.98
N VAL A 175 -10.56 11.69 -9.83
CA VAL A 175 -11.98 11.94 -9.57
C VAL A 175 -12.77 10.64 -9.61
N ALA A 176 -12.48 9.73 -10.55
CA ALA A 176 -13.16 8.44 -10.59
C ALA A 176 -12.89 7.61 -9.33
N ILE A 177 -11.65 7.62 -8.82
CA ILE A 177 -11.29 6.97 -7.55
C ILE A 177 -12.07 7.58 -6.40
N LYS A 178 -12.04 8.91 -6.25
CA LYS A 178 -12.76 9.60 -5.16
C LYS A 178 -14.27 9.34 -5.18
N GLU A 179 -14.86 9.25 -6.36
CA GLU A 179 -16.31 9.07 -6.52
C GLU A 179 -16.74 7.60 -6.58
N GLY A 180 -15.82 6.63 -6.44
CA GLY A 180 -16.13 5.20 -6.52
C GLY A 180 -16.62 4.76 -7.91
N ASP A 181 -16.19 5.45 -8.96
CA ASP A 181 -16.49 5.12 -10.37
C ASP A 181 -15.49 4.09 -10.92
N VAL A 182 -15.45 2.92 -10.27
CA VAL A 182 -14.43 1.87 -10.49
C VAL A 182 -14.60 1.06 -11.78
N ASP A 183 -15.75 1.17 -12.44
CA ASP A 183 -16.04 0.56 -13.74
C ASP A 183 -15.33 1.27 -14.92
N LEU A 184 -14.72 2.43 -14.67
CA LEU A 184 -14.03 3.22 -15.69
C LEU A 184 -12.59 2.76 -15.90
N ASN A 185 -12.11 2.91 -17.13
CA ASN A 185 -10.71 2.68 -17.46
C ASN A 185 -9.81 3.73 -16.80
N TYR A 186 -8.59 3.42 -16.37
CA TYR A 186 -7.94 2.10 -16.36
C TYR A 186 -7.64 1.69 -14.91
N GLU A 187 -7.74 0.40 -14.60
CA GLU A 187 -7.42 -0.18 -13.28
C GLU A 187 -8.02 0.55 -12.05
N CYS A 188 -9.14 1.26 -12.21
CA CYS A 188 -9.80 1.95 -11.11
C CYS A 188 -10.19 1.03 -9.93
N PRO A 189 -10.58 -0.26 -10.11
CA PRO A 189 -10.86 -1.15 -8.98
C PRO A 189 -9.64 -1.38 -8.09
N PHE A 190 -8.49 -1.67 -8.72
CA PHE A 190 -7.24 -1.93 -8.04
C PHE A 190 -6.81 -0.69 -7.23
N ILE A 191 -6.75 0.47 -7.89
CA ILE A 191 -6.34 1.74 -7.26
C ILE A 191 -7.32 2.19 -6.16
N PHE A 192 -8.62 1.93 -6.32
CA PHE A 192 -9.59 2.20 -5.27
C PHE A 192 -9.34 1.32 -4.03
N GLY A 193 -9.00 0.04 -4.24
CA GLY A 193 -8.57 -0.87 -3.18
C GLY A 193 -7.35 -0.35 -2.42
N GLU A 194 -6.33 0.16 -3.12
CA GLU A 194 -5.11 0.74 -2.54
C GLU A 194 -5.42 1.83 -1.50
N VAL A 195 -6.47 2.64 -1.73
CA VAL A 195 -6.79 3.79 -0.87
C VAL A 195 -8.01 3.61 0.02
N ASN A 196 -8.87 2.62 -0.22
CA ASN A 196 -10.14 2.51 0.49
C ASN A 196 -10.64 1.09 0.76
N ALA A 197 -9.82 0.06 0.61
CA ALA A 197 -10.24 -1.30 0.95
C ALA A 197 -10.56 -1.46 2.45
N ASP A 198 -11.53 -2.32 2.75
CA ASP A 198 -11.79 -2.75 4.12
C ASP A 198 -10.85 -3.92 4.48
N ILE A 199 -10.27 -3.92 5.69
CA ILE A 199 -9.46 -5.03 6.18
C ILE A 199 -10.37 -5.99 6.95
N VAL A 200 -10.48 -7.24 6.50
CA VAL A 200 -11.28 -8.26 7.20
C VAL A 200 -10.35 -9.29 7.84
N THR A 201 -10.42 -9.38 9.17
CA THR A 201 -9.67 -10.39 9.93
C THR A 201 -10.51 -11.65 10.10
N TRP A 202 -9.97 -12.78 9.66
CA TRP A 202 -10.60 -14.09 9.77
C TRP A 202 -9.91 -14.97 10.82
N THR A 203 -10.71 -15.71 11.58
CA THR A 203 -10.23 -16.77 12.48
C THR A 203 -10.74 -18.13 12.02
N TYR A 204 -9.90 -19.16 12.10
CA TYR A 204 -10.31 -20.53 11.80
C TYR A 204 -10.75 -21.23 13.09
N ASP A 205 -12.02 -21.63 13.15
CA ASP A 205 -12.55 -22.48 14.21
C ASP A 205 -12.17 -23.93 13.88
N THR A 206 -11.17 -24.48 14.58
CA THR A 206 -10.65 -25.84 14.37
C THR A 206 -11.67 -26.91 14.72
N ASP A 207 -12.59 -26.63 15.65
CA ASP A 207 -13.59 -27.60 16.09
C ASP A 207 -14.72 -27.72 15.07
N LYS A 208 -15.10 -26.59 14.46
CA LYS A 208 -16.17 -26.52 13.44
C LYS A 208 -15.66 -26.61 12.00
N GLN A 209 -14.34 -26.60 11.81
CA GLN A 209 -13.69 -26.56 10.49
C GLN A 209 -14.24 -25.44 9.60
N LYS A 210 -14.42 -24.24 10.17
CA LYS A 210 -15.02 -23.09 9.48
C LYS A 210 -14.28 -21.80 9.78
N TRP A 211 -14.18 -20.95 8.76
CA TRP A 211 -13.74 -19.57 8.92
C TRP A 211 -14.85 -18.70 9.54
N LYS A 212 -14.46 -17.86 10.48
CA LYS A 212 -15.35 -16.87 11.12
C LYS A 212 -14.70 -15.49 11.04
N LYS A 213 -15.48 -14.50 10.60
CA LYS A 213 -15.11 -13.08 10.65
C LYS A 213 -14.93 -12.67 12.11
N ALA A 214 -13.73 -12.22 12.45
CA ALA A 214 -13.37 -11.80 13.80
C ALA A 214 -13.47 -10.27 13.96
N TYR A 215 -13.02 -9.53 12.95
CA TYR A 215 -12.94 -8.08 12.98
C TYR A 215 -12.97 -7.51 11.55
N GLU A 216 -13.42 -6.27 11.41
CA GLU A 216 -13.40 -5.50 10.18
C GLU A 216 -12.93 -4.08 10.48
N ASP A 217 -11.91 -3.63 9.76
CA ASP A 217 -11.41 -2.26 9.80
C ASP A 217 -11.76 -1.56 8.49
N THR A 218 -12.66 -0.59 8.57
CA THR A 218 -13.12 0.19 7.41
C THR A 218 -12.35 1.49 7.22
N ARG A 219 -11.31 1.75 8.04
CA ARG A 219 -10.70 3.09 8.17
C ARG A 219 -9.18 3.11 8.11
N SER A 220 -8.54 1.94 8.14
CA SER A 220 -7.08 1.87 8.26
C SER A 220 -6.30 1.98 6.98
N VAL A 221 -6.90 1.61 5.85
CA VAL A 221 -6.29 1.70 4.53
C VAL A 221 -6.28 3.16 4.06
N GLY A 222 -5.28 3.54 3.26
CA GLY A 222 -5.31 4.81 2.54
C GLY A 222 -5.09 6.06 3.39
N LYS A 223 -4.10 6.05 4.29
CA LYS A 223 -3.87 7.15 5.24
C LYS A 223 -2.79 8.12 4.75
N LYS A 224 -2.94 9.39 5.14
CA LYS A 224 -1.92 10.45 4.98
C LYS A 224 -1.37 10.49 3.56
N ILE A 225 -2.25 10.39 2.57
CA ILE A 225 -1.84 10.42 1.17
C ILE A 225 -1.13 11.74 0.92
N SER A 226 0.13 11.69 0.51
CA SER A 226 1.03 12.84 0.59
C SER A 226 1.73 13.13 -0.73
N THR A 227 2.03 14.40 -0.97
CA THR A 227 2.93 14.83 -2.04
C THR A 227 3.82 15.97 -1.55
N LYS A 228 4.87 16.29 -2.33
CA LYS A 228 5.73 17.44 -2.04
C LYS A 228 4.98 18.73 -2.39
N ALA A 229 4.99 19.70 -1.47
CA ALA A 229 4.42 21.02 -1.72
C ALA A 229 5.16 21.78 -2.84
N LEU A 230 4.45 22.67 -3.52
CA LEU A 230 5.06 23.59 -4.50
C LEU A 230 6.03 24.53 -3.78
N GLY A 231 7.20 24.76 -4.37
CA GLY A 231 8.21 25.69 -3.85
C GLY A 231 8.90 25.30 -2.53
N SER A 232 8.54 24.18 -1.89
CA SER A 232 9.13 23.76 -0.60
C SER A 232 9.21 22.25 -0.45
N PHE A 233 9.91 21.78 0.59
CA PHE A 233 9.96 20.36 0.97
C PHE A 233 8.90 19.97 2.00
N THR A 234 7.91 20.83 2.21
CA THR A 234 6.82 20.56 3.15
C THR A 234 5.91 19.46 2.58
N ARG A 235 5.46 18.57 3.47
CA ARG A 235 4.45 17.56 3.14
C ARG A 235 3.12 18.25 2.88
N LEU A 236 2.55 18.05 1.69
CA LEU A 236 1.18 18.39 1.38
C LEU A 236 0.34 17.12 1.50
N ASP A 237 -0.64 17.13 2.41
CA ASP A 237 -1.65 16.07 2.52
C ASP A 237 -2.70 16.27 1.42
N VAL A 238 -3.04 15.21 0.72
CA VAL A 238 -4.02 15.19 -0.38
C VAL A 238 -5.01 14.04 -0.20
N THR A 239 -5.13 13.48 1.01
CA THR A 239 -6.03 12.35 1.31
C THR A 239 -7.47 12.61 0.87
N ASP A 240 -7.96 13.82 1.12
CA ASP A 240 -9.30 14.30 0.78
C ASP A 240 -9.56 14.42 -0.74
N THR A 241 -8.50 14.35 -1.55
CA THR A 241 -8.61 14.30 -3.01
C THR A 241 -8.80 12.88 -3.56
N TYR A 242 -8.48 11.87 -2.75
CA TYR A 242 -8.60 10.45 -3.11
C TYR A 242 -9.85 9.79 -2.54
N LYS A 243 -10.32 10.26 -1.37
CA LYS A 243 -11.51 9.72 -0.72
C LYS A 243 -12.17 10.74 0.20
N TYR A 244 -13.42 10.47 0.56
CA TYR A 244 -14.13 11.21 1.60
C TYR A 244 -13.56 10.89 2.99
N SER A 245 -13.90 11.71 3.98
CA SER A 245 -13.33 11.57 5.33
C SER A 245 -13.83 10.29 6.00
N GLU A 246 -12.92 9.58 6.66
CA GLU A 246 -13.20 8.35 7.38
C GLU A 246 -14.35 8.51 8.38
N GLY A 247 -15.37 7.65 8.27
CA GLY A 247 -16.56 7.68 9.12
C GLY A 247 -17.65 8.67 8.69
N SER A 248 -17.49 9.37 7.56
CA SER A 248 -18.58 10.12 6.92
C SER A 248 -19.57 9.19 6.19
N SER A 249 -20.79 9.67 5.95
CA SER A 249 -21.77 8.99 5.11
C SER A 249 -21.27 8.81 3.68
N GLU A 250 -20.64 9.84 3.14
CA GLU A 250 -20.17 9.94 1.77
C GLU A 250 -19.10 8.89 1.49
N GLU A 251 -18.15 8.71 2.41
CA GLU A 251 -17.14 7.66 2.32
C GLU A 251 -17.80 6.29 2.17
N ARG A 252 -18.83 6.02 2.97
CA ARG A 252 -19.48 4.72 2.98
C ARG A 252 -20.38 4.47 1.78
N GLU A 253 -21.10 5.50 1.33
CA GLU A 253 -21.89 5.48 0.10
C GLU A 253 -20.99 5.27 -1.12
N THR A 254 -19.86 5.98 -1.19
CA THR A 254 -18.86 5.81 -2.26
C THR A 254 -18.30 4.39 -2.30
N PHE A 255 -17.94 3.82 -1.15
CA PHE A 255 -17.44 2.45 -1.10
C PHE A 255 -18.50 1.43 -1.51
N GLN A 256 -19.74 1.59 -1.04
CA GLN A 256 -20.82 0.67 -1.41
C GLN A 256 -21.11 0.75 -2.92
N LYS A 257 -21.13 1.96 -3.49
CA LYS A 257 -21.23 2.17 -4.93
C LYS A 257 -20.11 1.47 -5.70
N ALA A 258 -18.87 1.56 -5.23
CA ALA A 258 -17.74 0.88 -5.86
C ALA A 258 -17.91 -0.65 -5.83
N ARG A 259 -18.33 -1.21 -4.69
CA ARG A 259 -18.61 -2.64 -4.55
C ARG A 259 -19.74 -3.11 -5.47
N ASP A 260 -20.85 -2.39 -5.50
CA ASP A 260 -22.00 -2.75 -6.35
C ASP A 260 -21.60 -2.80 -7.83
N LYS A 261 -20.74 -1.88 -8.27
CA LYS A 261 -20.20 -1.87 -9.64
C LYS A 261 -19.36 -3.11 -9.95
N LEU A 262 -18.52 -3.55 -9.00
CA LEU A 262 -17.69 -4.74 -9.18
C LEU A 262 -18.50 -6.03 -9.18
N ASP A 263 -19.49 -6.14 -8.30
CA ASP A 263 -20.39 -7.29 -8.25
C ASP A 263 -21.17 -7.42 -9.57
N MET A 264 -21.66 -6.30 -10.12
CA MET A 264 -22.33 -6.28 -11.43
C MET A 264 -21.40 -6.69 -12.59
N SER A 265 -20.15 -6.21 -12.60
CA SER A 265 -19.16 -6.61 -13.61
C SER A 265 -18.80 -8.09 -13.54
N SER A 266 -18.66 -8.63 -12.32
CA SER A 266 -18.45 -10.06 -12.03
C SER A 266 -19.59 -10.92 -12.59
N MET A 267 -20.83 -10.54 -12.31
CA MET A 267 -22.02 -11.25 -12.83
C MET A 267 -22.10 -11.20 -14.36
N ALA A 268 -21.79 -10.06 -14.97
CA ALA A 268 -21.79 -9.92 -16.43
C ALA A 268 -20.71 -10.79 -17.11
N MET A 269 -19.52 -10.87 -16.53
CA MET A 269 -18.44 -11.77 -16.99
C MET A 269 -18.85 -13.25 -16.89
N SER A 270 -19.46 -13.64 -15.77
CA SER A 270 -19.94 -15.01 -15.54
C SER A 270 -21.03 -15.41 -16.55
N ALA A 271 -21.93 -14.49 -16.91
CA ALA A 271 -22.98 -14.72 -17.90
C ALA A 271 -22.47 -14.87 -19.34
N MET A 272 -21.27 -14.36 -19.66
CA MET A 272 -20.66 -14.46 -21.00
C MET A 272 -19.70 -15.67 -21.15
N ALA A 273 -19.31 -16.32 -20.06
CA ALA A 273 -18.44 -17.50 -20.11
C ALA A 273 -19.25 -18.78 -20.41
N ARG A 274 -18.83 -19.58 -21.41
CA ARG A 274 -19.39 -20.93 -21.66
C ARG A 274 -19.13 -21.82 -20.42
N PRO A 275 -20.01 -22.79 -20.13
CA PRO A 275 -19.89 -23.60 -18.92
C PRO A 275 -18.70 -24.57 -19.06
N THR A 276 -17.55 -24.16 -18.54
CA THR A 276 -16.42 -25.05 -18.24
C THR A 276 -16.25 -25.10 -16.74
N MET A 277 -16.17 -26.32 -16.21
CA MET A 277 -15.98 -26.72 -14.80
C MET A 277 -15.46 -25.58 -13.92
N ALA A 278 -16.39 -24.91 -13.24
CA ALA A 278 -16.07 -23.91 -12.24
C ALA A 278 -15.27 -24.58 -11.11
N MET A 279 -14.10 -24.03 -10.78
CA MET A 279 -13.52 -24.24 -9.46
C MET A 279 -14.56 -23.80 -8.42
N PRO A 280 -14.75 -24.53 -7.31
CA PRO A 280 -15.74 -24.14 -6.32
C PRO A 280 -15.37 -22.75 -5.82
N ALA A 281 -16.22 -21.77 -6.09
CA ALA A 281 -16.19 -20.51 -5.38
C ALA A 281 -16.22 -20.85 -3.90
N MET A 282 -15.29 -20.31 -3.10
CA MET A 282 -15.49 -20.36 -1.66
C MET A 282 -16.76 -19.56 -1.38
N ASP A 283 -17.84 -20.28 -1.01
CA ASP A 283 -19.05 -19.70 -0.44
C ASP A 283 -18.67 -19.01 0.87
N ILE A 284 -18.21 -17.78 0.78
CA ILE A 284 -18.07 -16.87 1.93
C ILE A 284 -19.32 -16.00 1.92
N PRO A 285 -20.27 -16.22 2.86
CA PRO A 285 -21.54 -15.50 2.87
C PRO A 285 -21.32 -13.98 2.86
N THR A 286 -21.94 -13.31 1.89
CA THR A 286 -21.82 -11.88 1.61
C THR A 286 -22.26 -10.97 2.77
N LEU A 287 -22.93 -11.53 3.78
CA LEU A 287 -23.41 -10.84 4.99
C LEU A 287 -23.32 -11.79 6.18
N LEU A 288 -22.11 -11.99 6.73
CA LEU A 288 -21.99 -12.56 8.08
C LEU A 288 -22.43 -11.49 9.10
N PRO A 289 -23.20 -11.86 10.13
CA PRO A 289 -23.64 -10.91 11.17
C PRO A 289 -22.43 -10.25 11.84
N ASP A 290 -22.59 -8.99 12.22
CA ASP A 290 -21.54 -8.23 12.91
C ASP A 290 -20.97 -9.03 14.08
N PRO A 291 -19.64 -9.06 14.24
CA PRO A 291 -19.05 -9.73 15.39
C PRO A 291 -19.59 -9.10 16.69
N PRO A 292 -19.89 -9.92 17.71
CA PRO A 292 -20.32 -9.39 19.00
C PRO A 292 -19.26 -8.42 19.53
N LYS A 293 -19.70 -7.30 20.13
CA LYS A 293 -18.81 -6.28 20.66
C LYS A 293 -17.74 -6.92 21.56
N PRO A 294 -16.45 -6.58 21.37
CA PRO A 294 -15.37 -7.21 22.10
C PRO A 294 -15.49 -6.90 23.60
N ARG A 295 -15.28 -7.93 24.44
CA ARG A 295 -15.37 -7.80 25.92
C ARG A 295 -14.14 -7.15 26.53
N VAL A 296 -13.02 -7.20 25.83
CA VAL A 296 -11.75 -6.57 26.19
C VAL A 296 -11.31 -5.75 24.98
N THR A 297 -10.66 -4.63 25.20
CA THR A 297 -9.94 -3.87 24.16
C THR A 297 -8.49 -3.67 24.58
N GLY A 298 -7.64 -3.22 23.67
CA GLY A 298 -6.30 -2.80 24.04
C GLY A 298 -5.58 -2.08 22.93
N LYS A 299 -4.33 -1.71 23.21
CA LYS A 299 -3.50 -0.90 22.33
C LYS A 299 -2.04 -1.09 22.69
N PHE A 300 -1.18 -1.12 21.69
CA PHE A 300 0.26 -0.98 21.92
C PHE A 300 0.68 0.48 21.87
N GLU A 301 1.51 0.88 22.83
CA GLU A 301 2.17 2.18 22.84
C GLU A 301 3.68 2.02 22.88
N VAL A 302 4.35 2.76 22.01
CA VAL A 302 5.82 2.86 21.96
C VAL A 302 6.26 3.86 23.04
N LYS A 303 7.06 3.44 24.02
CA LYS A 303 7.51 4.34 25.11
C LYS A 303 8.48 5.41 24.65
N SER A 304 9.36 5.04 23.73
CA SER A 304 10.45 5.89 23.27
C SER A 304 10.70 5.62 21.79
N ARG A 305 11.21 6.64 21.09
CA ARG A 305 11.49 6.51 19.66
C ARG A 305 12.44 5.30 19.43
N PRO A 306 12.06 4.32 18.63
CA PRO A 306 12.90 3.16 18.34
C PRO A 306 14.13 3.56 17.54
N GLU A 307 15.31 3.14 17.99
CA GLU A 307 16.58 3.35 17.30
C GLU A 307 17.33 2.04 17.09
N VAL A 308 17.98 1.91 15.94
CA VAL A 308 18.76 0.71 15.62
C VAL A 308 19.90 0.54 16.62
N GLY A 309 20.00 -0.65 17.20
CA GLY A 309 20.99 -1.00 18.23
C GLY A 309 20.54 -0.74 19.67
N GLN A 310 19.38 -0.08 19.87
CA GLN A 310 18.77 0.10 21.19
C GLN A 310 17.62 -0.89 21.41
N ASP A 311 17.21 -1.04 22.67
CA ASP A 311 16.04 -1.82 23.04
C ASP A 311 14.78 -1.02 22.66
N VAL A 312 13.84 -1.67 21.96
CA VAL A 312 12.52 -1.14 21.66
C VAL A 312 11.61 -1.45 22.83
N GLU A 313 11.14 -0.41 23.52
CA GLU A 313 10.24 -0.52 24.66
C GLU A 313 8.79 -0.27 24.26
N LEU A 314 7.95 -1.25 24.52
CA LEU A 314 6.54 -1.25 24.15
C LEU A 314 5.66 -1.59 25.34
N VAL A 315 4.44 -1.09 25.27
CA VAL A 315 3.44 -1.23 26.31
C VAL A 315 2.17 -1.75 25.71
N LEU A 316 1.75 -2.95 26.11
CA LEU A 316 0.41 -3.42 25.84
C LEU A 316 -0.52 -2.88 26.94
N GLN A 317 -1.45 -2.02 26.55
CA GLN A 317 -2.56 -1.56 27.38
C GLN A 317 -3.77 -2.46 27.11
N LEU A 318 -4.40 -3.00 28.14
CA LEU A 318 -5.62 -3.80 28.04
C LEU A 318 -6.71 -3.21 28.95
N THR A 319 -7.94 -3.22 28.45
CA THR A 319 -9.12 -2.70 29.14
C THR A 319 -10.24 -3.72 29.07
N ASN A 320 -10.79 -4.13 30.22
CA ASN A 320 -11.98 -4.98 30.27
C ASN A 320 -13.25 -4.14 30.18
N LEU A 321 -14.00 -4.30 29.10
CA LEU A 321 -15.26 -3.59 28.87
C LEU A 321 -16.47 -4.31 29.49
N ALA A 322 -16.28 -5.53 30.00
CA ALA A 322 -17.36 -6.30 30.60
C ALA A 322 -17.64 -5.88 32.06
N PRO A 323 -18.90 -6.03 32.53
CA PRO A 323 -19.29 -5.77 33.92
C PRO A 323 -18.81 -6.87 34.89
N ALA A 324 -18.10 -7.89 34.40
CA ALA A 324 -17.55 -9.00 35.17
C ALA A 324 -16.06 -9.14 34.86
N ALA A 325 -15.32 -9.73 35.80
CA ALA A 325 -13.90 -10.03 35.61
C ALA A 325 -13.71 -10.99 34.43
N SER A 326 -12.62 -10.78 33.68
CA SER A 326 -12.26 -11.57 32.51
C SER A 326 -10.83 -12.06 32.65
N THR A 327 -10.63 -13.38 32.63
CA THR A 327 -9.31 -13.99 32.52
C THR A 327 -8.96 -14.22 31.06
N LEU A 328 -7.78 -13.79 30.64
CA LEU A 328 -7.30 -13.93 29.28
C LEU A 328 -5.81 -14.28 29.26
N THR A 329 -5.39 -14.98 28.21
CA THR A 329 -3.99 -15.29 27.95
C THR A 329 -3.55 -14.53 26.71
N ALA A 330 -2.74 -13.48 26.87
CA ALA A 330 -2.19 -12.72 25.76
C ALA A 330 -0.93 -13.41 25.22
N ASN A 331 -1.05 -14.06 24.05
CA ASN A 331 0.11 -14.60 23.34
C ASN A 331 0.67 -13.54 22.39
N MET A 332 1.94 -13.20 22.51
CA MET A 332 2.59 -12.11 21.78
C MET A 332 3.77 -12.63 20.96
N ASN A 333 3.97 -12.08 19.77
CA ASN A 333 5.19 -12.28 18.99
C ASN A 333 5.63 -10.98 18.32
N ALA A 334 6.91 -10.91 17.95
CA ALA A 334 7.48 -9.78 17.22
C ALA A 334 8.33 -10.27 16.05
N TRP A 335 8.05 -9.78 14.85
CA TRP A 335 8.70 -10.17 13.62
C TRP A 335 9.39 -8.97 12.96
N THR A 336 10.56 -9.21 12.38
CA THR A 336 11.18 -8.28 11.43
C THR A 336 10.49 -8.41 10.08
N ILE A 337 10.08 -7.28 9.50
CA ILE A 337 9.42 -7.22 8.20
C ILE A 337 10.14 -6.22 7.27
N VAL A 338 10.00 -6.39 5.96
CA VAL A 338 10.26 -5.30 4.99
C VAL A 338 9.06 -4.34 4.97
N TYR A 339 9.20 -3.15 4.36
CA TYR A 339 8.14 -2.13 4.39
C TYR A 339 6.82 -2.54 3.70
N THR A 340 6.84 -3.58 2.84
CA THR A 340 5.64 -4.22 2.28
C THR A 340 4.99 -5.24 3.22
N GLY A 341 5.44 -5.29 4.47
CA GLY A 341 4.98 -6.20 5.52
C GLY A 341 5.34 -7.67 5.34
N LYS A 342 6.11 -8.04 4.30
CA LYS A 342 6.65 -9.40 4.16
C LYS A 342 7.56 -9.75 5.36
N PRO A 343 7.24 -10.81 6.13
CA PRO A 343 8.05 -11.22 7.27
C PRO A 343 9.39 -11.81 6.84
N ILE A 344 10.42 -11.54 7.65
CA ILE A 344 11.78 -12.05 7.46
C ILE A 344 12.09 -13.07 8.57
N HIS A 345 12.15 -12.64 9.83
CA HIS A 345 12.47 -13.49 10.99
C HIS A 345 11.69 -13.08 12.25
N GLU A 346 11.24 -14.06 13.04
CA GLU A 346 10.76 -13.83 14.42
C GLU A 346 11.95 -13.44 15.29
N VAL A 347 11.79 -12.35 16.05
CA VAL A 347 12.83 -11.83 16.96
C VAL A 347 12.44 -11.92 18.42
N TRP A 348 11.16 -12.12 18.72
CA TRP A 348 10.66 -12.25 20.09
C TRP A 348 9.29 -12.93 20.12
N LYS A 349 9.02 -13.67 21.20
CA LYS A 349 7.74 -14.33 21.49
C LYS A 349 7.56 -14.48 22.99
N ASP A 350 6.35 -14.27 23.49
CA ASP A 350 6.00 -14.40 24.89
C ASP A 350 4.50 -14.71 25.09
N SER A 351 4.10 -15.11 26.29
CA SER A 351 2.70 -15.35 26.65
C SER A 351 2.44 -14.97 28.10
N LEU A 352 1.36 -14.22 28.33
CA LEU A 352 0.98 -13.74 29.65
C LEU A 352 -0.48 -14.08 29.97
N ALA A 353 -0.71 -14.83 31.04
CA ALA A 353 -2.04 -15.00 31.62
C ALA A 353 -2.33 -13.86 32.60
N LEU A 354 -3.47 -13.19 32.42
CA LEU A 354 -3.88 -12.05 33.23
C LEU A 354 -5.39 -12.07 33.49
N THR A 355 -5.79 -11.56 34.64
CA THR A 355 -7.20 -11.39 35.02
C THR A 355 -7.48 -9.91 35.18
N LEU A 356 -8.43 -9.40 34.40
CA LEU A 356 -8.89 -8.01 34.45
C LEU A 356 -10.22 -7.96 35.18
N GLY A 357 -10.34 -7.13 36.21
CA GLY A 357 -11.56 -6.80 36.91
C GLY A 357 -12.59 -6.07 36.04
N PRO A 358 -13.84 -5.90 36.51
CA PRO A 358 -14.87 -5.18 35.78
C PRO A 358 -14.47 -3.72 35.51
N GLN A 359 -14.52 -3.28 34.25
CA GLN A 359 -14.12 -1.93 33.85
C GLN A 359 -12.67 -1.51 34.22
N GLU A 360 -11.82 -2.48 34.57
CA GLU A 360 -10.40 -2.23 34.81
C GLU A 360 -9.72 -1.84 33.48
N GLY A 361 -8.97 -0.73 33.50
CA GLY A 361 -8.35 -0.12 32.32
C GLY A 361 -9.21 0.90 31.57
N ASN A 362 -10.31 1.42 32.14
CA ASN A 362 -11.07 2.51 31.52
C ASN A 362 -10.12 3.70 31.21
N PRO A 363 -10.10 4.29 30.00
CA PRO A 363 -9.22 5.42 29.67
C PRO A 363 -9.37 6.68 30.55
N GLN A 364 -10.40 6.74 31.42
CA GLN A 364 -10.59 7.77 32.43
C GLN A 364 -10.15 7.35 33.86
N SER A 365 -9.79 6.08 34.09
CA SER A 365 -9.22 5.59 35.35
C SER A 365 -7.71 5.31 35.21
N PRO A 366 -6.91 5.47 36.29
CA PRO A 366 -5.46 5.26 36.24
C PRO A 366 -5.02 3.78 36.14
N ASP A 367 -5.97 2.83 36.11
CA ASP A 367 -5.71 1.41 36.29
C ASP A 367 -5.66 0.66 34.94
N CYS A 368 -4.76 1.04 34.04
CA CYS A 368 -4.42 0.23 32.86
C CYS A 368 -3.36 -0.82 33.24
N VAL A 369 -3.58 -2.09 32.90
CA VAL A 369 -2.52 -3.10 33.00
C VAL A 369 -1.51 -2.84 31.90
N LEU A 370 -0.29 -2.48 32.28
CA LEU A 370 0.83 -2.20 31.38
C LEU A 370 1.80 -3.39 31.38
N VAL A 371 1.93 -4.04 30.23
CA VAL A 371 2.96 -5.07 30.03
C VAL A 371 4.13 -4.46 29.27
N PHE A 372 5.31 -4.44 29.90
CA PHE A 372 6.54 -3.92 29.30
C PHE A 372 7.36 -5.05 28.70
N PHE A 373 7.83 -4.85 27.48
CA PHE A 373 8.76 -5.78 26.84
C PHE A 373 9.81 -5.01 26.03
N ARG A 374 10.98 -5.64 25.89
CA ARG A 374 12.17 -5.10 25.22
C ARG A 374 12.58 -5.98 24.07
N VAL A 375 12.68 -5.40 22.88
CA VAL A 375 13.15 -6.10 21.66
C VAL A 375 14.32 -5.32 21.08
N ARG A 376 15.47 -5.96 20.85
CA ARG A 376 16.63 -5.30 20.23
C ARG A 376 16.76 -5.72 18.76
N SER A 377 16.90 -4.74 17.86
CA SER A 377 17.25 -4.99 16.45
C SER A 377 18.52 -4.24 16.07
N ASN A 378 19.45 -4.96 15.42
CA ASN A 378 20.71 -4.41 14.91
C ASN A 378 20.61 -3.93 13.45
N ARG A 379 19.41 -3.94 12.86
CA ARG A 379 19.15 -3.48 11.47
C ARG A 379 17.91 -2.58 11.43
N SER A 380 17.80 -1.73 10.41
CA SER A 380 16.54 -1.02 10.14
C SER A 380 15.47 -2.05 9.76
N CYS A 381 14.35 -2.05 10.45
CA CYS A 381 13.21 -2.93 10.17
C CYS A 381 11.93 -2.30 10.74
N SER A 382 10.79 -2.71 10.21
CA SER A 382 9.53 -2.58 10.96
C SER A 382 9.38 -3.79 11.88
N LEU A 383 8.89 -3.56 13.10
CA LEU A 383 8.54 -4.60 14.06
C LEU A 383 7.03 -4.76 14.06
N HIS A 384 6.55 -5.95 13.72
CA HIS A 384 5.12 -6.26 13.73
C HIS A 384 4.78 -7.11 14.96
N ILE A 385 3.83 -6.66 15.78
CA ILE A 385 3.46 -7.32 17.04
C ILE A 385 2.01 -7.75 17.01
N ILE A 386 1.79 -9.03 17.29
CA ILE A 386 0.46 -9.65 17.26
C ILE A 386 0.13 -10.18 18.64
N THR A 387 -1.07 -9.88 19.14
CA THR A 387 -1.63 -10.50 20.36
C THR A 387 -2.78 -11.43 20.03
N TYR A 388 -2.77 -12.63 20.62
CA TYR A 388 -3.91 -13.55 20.60
C TYR A 388 -4.39 -13.79 22.03
N PRO A 389 -5.39 -13.04 22.53
CA PRO A 389 -6.11 -13.40 23.72
C PRO A 389 -7.04 -14.57 23.43
N SER A 390 -7.25 -15.42 24.43
CA SER A 390 -8.24 -16.51 24.44
C SER A 390 -9.69 -16.04 24.21
N ILE A 391 -9.92 -14.72 24.19
CA ILE A 391 -11.20 -14.04 23.96
C ILE A 391 -11.00 -13.11 22.76
N ALA A 392 -11.07 -13.64 21.54
CA ALA A 392 -11.22 -12.96 20.23
C ALA A 392 -11.02 -11.41 20.17
N LEU A 393 -9.86 -10.91 20.58
CA LEU A 393 -9.47 -9.50 20.46
C LEU A 393 -8.05 -9.46 19.91
N GLN A 394 -7.88 -9.01 18.68
CA GLN A 394 -6.54 -8.91 18.13
C GLN A 394 -6.05 -7.48 18.11
N LEU A 395 -4.88 -7.24 18.68
CA LEU A 395 -4.27 -5.91 18.71
C LEU A 395 -2.99 -5.93 17.89
N PHE A 396 -2.85 -4.89 17.09
CA PHE A 396 -1.77 -4.71 16.14
C PHE A 396 -1.00 -3.43 16.43
N SER A 397 0.32 -3.48 16.26
CA SER A 397 1.15 -2.29 16.14
C SER A 397 2.35 -2.58 15.26
N GLU A 398 2.60 -1.65 14.35
CA GLU A 398 3.82 -1.60 13.55
C GLU A 398 4.71 -0.47 14.09
N VAL A 399 5.98 -0.81 14.31
CA VAL A 399 6.97 0.11 14.88
C VAL A 399 8.14 0.22 13.92
N LEU A 400 8.32 1.40 13.31
CA LEU A 400 9.40 1.65 12.37
C LEU A 400 10.70 2.00 13.11
N ILE A 401 11.75 1.20 12.90
CA ILE A 401 13.08 1.42 13.49
C ILE A 401 14.03 1.96 12.41
N LEU A 402 14.49 3.21 12.57
CA LEU A 402 15.36 3.88 11.61
C LEU A 402 16.81 3.97 12.11
N LYS A 403 17.80 3.78 11.23
CA LYS A 403 19.20 4.09 11.54
C LYS A 403 19.39 5.62 11.75
N PRO A 404 20.27 6.05 12.67
CA PRO A 404 20.57 7.46 12.90
C PRO A 404 20.97 8.24 11.63
N HIS A 405 21.63 7.60 10.67
CA HIS A 405 22.05 8.23 9.41
C HIS A 405 20.90 8.67 8.50
N PHE A 406 19.69 8.10 8.62
CA PHE A 406 18.49 8.59 7.92
C PHE A 406 18.05 9.96 8.46
N HIS A 407 18.32 10.26 9.72
CA HIS A 407 18.04 11.58 10.30
C HIS A 407 18.96 12.65 9.71
N SER A 408 20.24 12.29 9.46
CA SER A 408 21.16 13.17 8.75
C SER A 408 20.71 13.39 7.31
N PHE A 409 20.13 12.41 6.62
CA PHE A 409 19.61 12.58 5.26
C PHE A 409 18.47 13.60 5.21
N PHE A 410 17.46 13.48 6.07
CA PHE A 410 16.36 14.46 6.10
C PHE A 410 16.77 15.85 6.62
N GLN A 411 17.74 15.94 7.54
CA GLN A 411 18.28 17.22 8.00
C GLN A 411 19.26 17.85 6.99
N LYS A 412 20.02 17.04 6.24
CA LYS A 412 20.97 17.46 5.21
C LYS A 412 20.25 17.87 3.92
N VAL A 413 19.17 17.19 3.53
CA VAL A 413 18.26 17.66 2.47
C VAL A 413 17.60 19.00 2.86
N ARG A 414 17.28 19.22 4.14
CA ARG A 414 16.80 20.53 4.65
C ARG A 414 17.88 21.62 4.70
N ARG A 415 19.15 21.28 4.94
CA ARG A 415 20.25 22.25 5.07
C ARG A 415 20.97 22.56 3.75
N GLU A 416 21.03 21.61 2.82
CA GLU A 416 21.89 21.71 1.64
C GLU A 416 21.13 21.91 0.33
N GLY A 417 19.80 21.95 0.34
CA GLY A 417 19.00 22.31 -0.85
C GLY A 417 19.31 21.45 -2.09
N LEU A 418 19.70 20.19 -1.89
CA LEU A 418 20.06 19.28 -2.97
C LEU A 418 18.86 18.40 -3.36
N ILE A 419 18.42 18.66 -4.59
CA ILE A 419 17.44 17.99 -5.47
C ILE A 419 16.02 18.55 -5.43
#